data_AF-W2I458-F1
#
_entry.id   AF-W2I458-F1
#
_cell.length_a   1.000
_cell.length_b   1.000
_cell.length_c   1.000
_cell.angle_alpha   90.00
_cell.angle_beta   90.00
_cell.angle_gamma   90.00
#
_symmetry.space_group_name_H-M   'P 1'
#
loop_
_entity.id
_entity.type
_entity.pdbx_description
1 polymer ?
#
loop_
_entity_poly.entity_id
_entity_poly.type
_entity_poly.pdbx_seq_one_letter_code
_entity_poly.pdbx_strand_id
1 'polypeptide(L)'
;MIARTALKRSLGVFSRPVANVAAPAFGQSRMYHENVIDHYENPRNVGAMDKNAKDVGTGLVGAPACGDVMKLQIQVDENGTIVDSKFKTFGCGSAIASSSVAT
;
A
#
# COMPACT_ATOMS: atom_id res chain seq x y z
N MET A 1 65.62 38.79 30.33
CA MET A 1 64.83 37.94 31.25
C MET A 1 63.43 38.51 31.31
N ILE A 2 62.43 37.77 30.84
CA ILE A 2 61.06 37.61 31.41
C ILE A 2 60.29 36.78 30.39
N ALA A 3 60.00 35.54 30.80
CA ALA A 3 59.17 34.58 30.09
C ALA A 3 57.69 34.98 30.17
N ARG A 4 56.93 34.73 29.10
CA ARG A 4 55.47 34.63 29.14
C ARG A 4 55.01 33.45 28.28
N THR A 5 55.09 32.29 28.89
CA THR A 5 54.04 31.28 29.07
C THR A 5 52.81 31.30 28.15
N ALA A 6 52.57 30.14 27.50
CA ALA A 6 51.30 29.49 27.15
C ALA A 6 50.19 30.32 26.47
N LEU A 7 49.54 29.86 25.41
CA LEU A 7 48.65 28.70 25.47
C LEU A 7 48.24 28.27 24.04
N LYS A 8 48.69 27.10 23.61
CA LYS A 8 48.27 26.45 22.37
C LYS A 8 46.86 25.91 22.59
N ARG A 9 45.82 26.69 22.28
CA ARG A 9 44.42 26.26 22.38
C ARG A 9 44.07 25.39 21.17
N SER A 10 44.52 24.14 21.23
CA SER A 10 44.00 23.04 20.43
C SER A 10 42.50 22.93 20.70
N LEU A 11 41.67 23.45 19.81
CA LEU A 11 40.26 23.08 19.73
C LEU A 11 40.22 21.66 19.17
N GLY A 12 40.45 20.69 20.06
CA GLY A 12 40.12 19.30 19.81
C GLY A 12 38.62 19.22 19.53
N VAL A 13 38.26 18.98 18.27
CA VAL A 13 36.94 18.51 17.89
C VAL A 13 36.76 17.16 18.58
N PHE A 14 36.11 17.17 19.74
CA PHE A 14 35.62 15.96 20.39
C PHE A 14 34.47 15.44 19.53
N SER A 15 34.81 14.69 18.49
CA SER A 15 33.85 13.90 17.74
C SER A 15 33.27 12.86 18.70
N ARG A 16 32.11 13.18 19.29
CA ARG A 16 31.31 12.19 19.99
C ARG A 16 31.02 11.08 18.97
N PRO A 17 31.28 9.80 19.27
CA PRO A 17 30.81 8.76 18.39
C PRO A 17 29.28 8.86 18.44
N VAL A 18 28.67 9.21 17.32
CA VAL A 18 27.24 8.99 17.13
C VAL A 18 27.11 7.48 17.18
N ALA A 19 26.64 6.95 18.30
CA ALA A 19 26.27 5.56 18.40
C ALA A 19 25.27 5.33 17.27
N ASN A 20 25.70 4.59 16.25
CA ASN A 20 24.84 4.14 15.18
C ASN A 20 23.95 3.09 15.82
N VAL A 21 22.88 3.54 16.47
CA VAL A 21 21.81 2.68 16.94
C VAL A 21 21.14 2.21 15.67
N ALA A 22 21.66 1.11 15.12
CA ALA A 22 20.93 0.31 14.17
C ALA A 22 19.63 -0.04 14.88
N ALA A 23 18.55 0.66 14.52
CA ALA A 23 17.21 0.26 14.89
C ALA A 23 17.10 -1.22 14.51
N PRO A 24 16.62 -2.09 15.40
CA PRO A 24 16.46 -3.47 15.04
C PRO A 24 15.53 -3.49 13.84
N ALA A 25 16.04 -3.94 12.69
CA ALA A 25 15.23 -4.31 11.56
C ALA A 25 14.50 -5.59 11.97
N PHE A 26 13.56 -5.46 12.89
CA PHE A 26 12.45 -6.39 12.96
C PHE A 26 11.74 -6.21 11.63
N GLY A 27 12.13 -7.03 10.65
CA GLY A 27 11.30 -7.32 9.51
C GLY A 27 9.99 -7.81 10.09
N GLN A 28 9.04 -6.90 10.25
CA GLN A 28 7.67 -7.28 10.51
C GLN A 28 7.24 -8.01 9.25
N SER A 29 7.39 -9.33 9.25
CA SER A 29 6.61 -10.18 8.38
C SER A 29 5.18 -9.74 8.61
N ARG A 30 4.62 -8.98 7.67
CA ARG A 30 3.20 -8.67 7.74
C ARG A 30 2.51 -10.03 7.77
N MET A 31 1.75 -10.31 8.82
CA MET A 31 1.05 -11.58 9.01
C MET A 31 -0.12 -11.65 8.03
N TYR A 32 0.18 -11.70 6.75
CA TYR A 32 -0.79 -11.92 5.68
C TYR A 32 -0.61 -13.33 5.16
N HIS A 33 -1.74 -13.99 4.92
CA HIS A 33 -1.76 -15.26 4.23
C HIS A 33 -1.19 -15.08 2.82
N GLU A 34 -0.47 -16.07 2.30
CA GLU A 34 0.14 -16.03 0.96
C GLU A 34 -0.86 -15.63 -0.14
N ASN A 35 -2.07 -16.17 -0.10
CA ASN A 35 -3.17 -15.79 -1.00
C ASN A 35 -3.51 -14.29 -0.95
N VAL A 36 -3.47 -13.65 0.23
CA VAL A 36 -3.74 -12.21 0.35
C VAL A 36 -2.63 -11.41 -0.32
N ILE A 37 -1.38 -11.86 -0.15
CA ILE A 37 -0.21 -11.22 -0.77
C ILE A 37 -0.28 -11.36 -2.28
N ASP A 38 -0.57 -12.57 -2.79
CA ASP A 38 -0.67 -12.84 -4.22
C ASP A 38 -1.74 -11.98 -4.90
N HIS A 39 -2.94 -11.91 -4.34
CA HIS A 39 -4.03 -11.08 -4.88
C HIS A 39 -3.80 -9.57 -4.70
N TYR A 40 -2.90 -9.15 -3.80
CA TYR A 40 -2.51 -7.76 -3.65
C TYR A 40 -1.42 -7.35 -4.65
N GLU A 41 -0.41 -8.18 -4.84
CA GLU A 41 0.71 -7.91 -5.76
C GLU A 41 0.33 -8.17 -7.22
N ASN A 42 -0.48 -9.21 -7.46
CA ASN A 42 -0.96 -9.63 -8.78
C ASN A 42 -2.50 -9.67 -8.82
N PRO A 43 -3.19 -8.53 -8.63
CA PRO A 43 -4.65 -8.49 -8.64
C PRO A 43 -5.20 -8.86 -10.03
N ARG A 44 -6.20 -9.73 -10.03
CA ARG A 44 -6.89 -10.21 -11.24
C ARG A 44 -8.06 -9.28 -11.57
N ASN A 45 -8.46 -9.16 -12.83
CA ASN A 45 -9.67 -8.41 -13.20
C ASN A 45 -9.66 -6.90 -12.83
N VAL A 46 -8.48 -6.30 -12.65
CA VAL A 46 -8.39 -4.85 -12.44
C VAL A 46 -8.77 -4.11 -13.71
N GLY A 47 -9.73 -3.19 -13.63
CA GLY A 47 -10.15 -2.44 -14.80
C GLY A 47 -11.45 -1.69 -14.62
N ALA A 48 -12.02 -1.24 -15.73
CA ALA A 48 -13.35 -0.68 -15.76
C ALA A 48 -14.02 -1.04 -17.08
N MET A 49 -15.33 -1.21 -17.03
CA MET A 49 -16.19 -1.41 -18.19
C MET A 49 -16.97 -0.12 -18.49
N ASP A 50 -17.55 -0.03 -19.69
CA ASP A 50 -18.42 1.09 -20.04
C ASP A 50 -19.66 1.08 -19.14
N LYS A 51 -19.91 2.23 -18.50
CA LYS A 51 -21.05 2.45 -17.60
C LYS A 51 -22.37 2.65 -18.35
N ASN A 52 -22.32 2.94 -19.65
CA ASN A 52 -23.51 3.16 -20.48
C ASN A 52 -23.97 1.88 -21.19
N ALA A 53 -23.19 0.80 -21.12
CA ALA A 53 -23.56 -0.49 -21.68
C ALA A 53 -24.76 -1.06 -20.89
N LYS A 54 -25.77 -1.57 -21.61
CA LYS A 54 -27.04 -2.01 -21.01
C LYS A 54 -26.92 -3.30 -20.22
N ASP A 55 -25.91 -4.09 -20.54
CA ASP A 55 -25.54 -5.37 -19.97
C ASP A 55 -24.51 -5.25 -18.82
N VAL A 56 -24.07 -4.02 -18.49
CA VAL A 56 -23.08 -3.78 -17.43
C VAL A 56 -23.74 -3.17 -16.19
N GLY A 57 -23.72 -3.92 -15.09
CA GLY A 57 -24.06 -3.43 -13.76
C GLY A 57 -22.85 -2.78 -13.10
N THR A 58 -23.01 -1.61 -12.48
CA THR A 58 -21.93 -0.92 -11.74
C THR A 58 -22.37 -0.63 -10.30
N GLY A 59 -21.65 -1.21 -9.34
CA GLY A 59 -21.77 -0.87 -7.92
C GLY A 59 -20.58 -0.03 -7.48
N LEU A 60 -20.84 1.14 -6.90
CA LEU A 60 -19.84 1.96 -6.21
C LEU A 60 -20.25 2.07 -4.75
N VAL A 61 -19.43 1.55 -3.84
CA VAL A 61 -19.73 1.46 -2.41
C VAL A 61 -18.53 1.92 -1.61
N GLY A 62 -18.79 2.52 -0.45
CA GLY A 62 -17.78 2.99 0.49
C GLY A 62 -17.72 4.51 0.57
N ALA A 63 -16.93 5.00 1.52
CA ALA A 63 -16.73 6.42 1.76
C ALA A 63 -15.24 6.68 2.02
N PRO A 64 -14.64 7.70 1.41
CA PRO A 64 -13.22 8.02 1.62
C PRO A 64 -12.84 8.22 3.09
N ALA A 65 -13.77 8.71 3.91
CA ALA A 65 -13.58 8.90 5.34
C ALA A 65 -13.34 7.59 6.11
N CYS A 66 -13.86 6.47 5.62
CA CYS A 66 -13.69 5.14 6.23
C CYS A 66 -12.44 4.42 5.72
N GLY A 67 -11.75 4.96 4.73
CA GLY A 67 -10.52 4.40 4.18
C GLY A 67 -10.72 3.37 3.06
N ASP A 68 -11.93 2.85 2.88
CA ASP A 68 -12.25 1.87 1.83
C ASP A 68 -13.35 2.38 0.89
N VAL A 69 -13.08 2.34 -0.43
CA VAL A 69 -14.01 2.64 -1.51
C VAL A 69 -13.79 1.62 -2.63
N MET A 70 -14.86 0.94 -3.04
CA MET A 70 -14.80 -0.11 -4.05
C MET A 70 -15.81 0.17 -5.17
N LYS A 71 -15.33 0.07 -6.40
CA LYS A 71 -16.13 0.02 -7.62
C LYS A 71 -16.03 -1.38 -8.21
N LEU A 72 -17.17 -2.07 -8.31
CA LEU A 72 -17.28 -3.37 -8.96
C LEU A 72 -18.24 -3.27 -10.13
N GLN A 73 -17.84 -3.84 -11.26
CA GLN A 73 -18.63 -3.88 -12.48
C GLN A 73 -18.76 -5.34 -12.92
N ILE A 74 -19.95 -5.74 -13.32
CA ILE A 74 -20.24 -7.06 -13.89
C ILE A 74 -20.93 -6.88 -15.24
N GLN A 75 -20.60 -7.74 -16.19
CA GLN A 75 -21.32 -7.87 -17.45
C GLN A 75 -22.15 -9.15 -17.40
N VAL A 76 -23.42 -9.05 -17.79
CA VAL A 76 -24.38 -10.17 -17.72
C VAL A 76 -24.92 -10.48 -19.11
N ASP A 77 -24.93 -11.74 -19.49
CA ASP A 77 -25.51 -12.18 -20.77
C ASP A 77 -27.05 -12.19 -20.75
N GLU A 78 -27.66 -12.52 -21.89
CA GLU A 78 -29.11 -12.60 -22.03
C GLU A 78 -29.76 -13.71 -21.16
N ASN A 79 -28.96 -14.69 -20.72
CA ASN A 79 -29.40 -15.78 -19.85
C ASN A 79 -29.30 -15.44 -18.36
N GLY A 80 -28.77 -14.27 -18.01
CA GLY A 80 -28.54 -13.85 -16.63
C GLY A 80 -27.24 -14.36 -16.03
N THR A 81 -26.30 -14.85 -16.83
CA THR A 81 -24.98 -15.33 -16.39
C THR A 81 -23.95 -14.20 -16.45
N ILE A 82 -23.11 -14.09 -15.42
CA ILE A 82 -22.00 -13.13 -15.40
C ILE A 82 -20.88 -13.63 -16.33
N VAL A 83 -20.56 -12.85 -17.35
CA VAL A 83 -19.55 -13.20 -18.37
C VAL A 83 -18.21 -12.49 -18.17
N ASP A 84 -18.20 -11.32 -17.54
CA ASP A 84 -16.99 -10.62 -17.13
C ASP A 84 -17.24 -9.81 -15.85
N SER A 85 -16.16 -9.62 -15.09
CA SER A 85 -16.13 -8.84 -13.85
C SER A 85 -14.87 -7.97 -13.88
N LYS A 86 -15.01 -6.72 -13.41
CA LYS A 86 -13.89 -5.80 -13.25
C LYS A 86 -14.04 -5.01 -11.96
N PHE A 87 -12.94 -4.72 -11.29
CA PHE A 87 -12.96 -3.86 -10.10
C PHE A 87 -11.90 -2.78 -10.07
N LYS A 88 -12.17 -1.76 -9.25
CA LYS A 88 -11.20 -0.81 -8.72
C LYS A 88 -11.50 -0.58 -7.25
N THR A 89 -10.49 -0.76 -6.40
CA THR A 89 -10.62 -0.56 -4.95
C THR A 89 -9.53 0.39 -4.48
N PHE A 90 -9.93 1.33 -3.63
CA PHE A 90 -9.06 2.10 -2.77
C PHE A 90 -9.28 1.59 -1.35
N GLY A 91 -8.23 1.13 -0.69
CA GLY A 91 -8.37 0.53 0.64
C GLY A 91 -7.11 -0.14 1.12
N CYS A 92 -7.22 -0.83 2.26
CA CYS A 92 -6.13 -1.65 2.77
C CYS A 92 -5.79 -2.81 1.81
N GLY A 93 -4.58 -3.39 1.95
CA GLY A 93 -4.15 -4.50 1.09
C GLY A 93 -5.11 -5.70 1.12
N SER A 94 -5.71 -5.97 2.29
CA SER A 94 -6.76 -6.99 2.44
C SER A 94 -8.03 -6.68 1.66
N ALA A 95 -8.44 -5.40 1.58
CA ALA A 95 -9.60 -4.99 0.80
C ALA A 95 -9.35 -5.21 -0.69
N ILE A 96 -8.16 -4.83 -1.19
CA ILE A 96 -7.76 -5.02 -2.59
C ILE A 96 -7.72 -6.52 -2.93
N ALA A 97 -7.10 -7.33 -2.08
CA ALA A 97 -7.04 -8.77 -2.27
C ALA A 97 -8.44 -9.40 -2.28
N SER A 98 -9.32 -8.99 -1.36
CA SER A 98 -10.70 -9.49 -1.30
C SER A 98 -11.50 -9.10 -2.54
N SER A 99 -11.34 -7.88 -3.06
CA SER A 99 -11.97 -7.46 -4.32
C SER A 99 -11.49 -8.31 -5.49
N SER A 100 -10.19 -8.63 -5.55
CA SER A 100 -9.63 -9.49 -6.60
C SER A 100 -10.09 -10.94 -6.53
N VAL A 101 -10.46 -11.44 -5.35
CA VAL A 101 -11.05 -12.78 -5.20
C VAL A 101 -12.53 -12.77 -5.59
N ALA A 102 -13.24 -11.68 -5.27
CA ALA A 102 -14.67 -11.57 -5.51
C ALA A 102 -15.04 -11.43 -7.00
N THR A 103 -14.12 -10.89 -7.81
CA THR A 103 -14.26 -10.76 -9.27
C THR A 103 -13.74 -11.98 -9.99
#